data_AF-A0A4R9JUQ5-F1
#
_entry.id   AF-A0A4R9JUQ5-F1
#
_cell.length_a   1.000
_cell.length_b   1.000
_cell.length_c   1.000
_cell.angle_alpha   90.00
_cell.angle_beta   90.00
_cell.angle_gamma   90.00
#
_symmetry.space_group_name_H-M   'P 1'
#
loop_
_entity.id
_entity.type
_entity.pdbx_description
1 polymer ?
#
loop_
_entity_poly.entity_id
_entity_poly.type
_entity_poly.pdbx_seq_one_letter_code
_entity_poly.pdbx_strand_id
1 'polypeptide(L)'
;MILILFQFANCKKKKGIDATEWKDESLKITSRICEKYRSCADASWPGVPDKLKEFTKSRLDEANCQKEFRNSNAYRLLGGDPKIIITSYRECSEKIFSASCEALKKGVIETIAACNEFKKIQQVN
;
A
#
# COMPACT_ATOMS: atom_id res chain seq x y z
N MET A 1 17.49 -29.25 -51.75
CA MET A 1 17.41 -29.69 -50.34
C MET A 1 17.65 -28.46 -49.47
N ILE A 2 16.59 -27.85 -48.93
CA ILE A 2 16.65 -26.56 -48.21
C ILE A 2 16.77 -26.86 -46.72
N LEU A 3 17.90 -26.50 -46.12
CA LEU A 3 18.17 -26.57 -44.68
C LEU A 3 17.45 -25.41 -43.97
N ILE A 4 16.38 -25.73 -43.25
CA ILE A 4 15.67 -24.77 -42.39
C ILE A 4 16.40 -24.73 -41.05
N LEU A 5 17.16 -23.65 -40.82
CA LEU A 5 17.77 -23.31 -39.54
C LEU A 5 16.67 -22.82 -38.58
N PHE A 6 16.23 -23.69 -37.67
CA PHE A 6 15.43 -23.29 -36.51
C PHE A 6 16.29 -22.44 -35.56
N GLN A 7 16.16 -21.11 -35.68
CA GLN A 7 16.65 -20.16 -34.69
C GLN A 7 15.78 -20.30 -33.44
N PHE A 8 16.30 -20.99 -32.42
CA PHE A 8 15.73 -20.95 -31.07
C PHE A 8 15.91 -19.54 -30.51
N ALA A 9 14.93 -18.67 -30.75
CA ALA A 9 14.80 -17.40 -30.05
C ALA A 9 14.60 -17.71 -28.56
N ASN A 10 15.67 -17.60 -27.79
CA ASN A 10 15.69 -17.79 -26.34
C ASN A 10 14.98 -16.59 -25.69
N CYS A 11 13.64 -16.60 -25.72
CA CYS A 11 12.81 -15.59 -25.10
C CYS A 11 12.91 -15.80 -23.58
N LYS A 12 13.84 -15.08 -22.92
CA LYS A 12 13.88 -14.99 -21.46
C LYS A 12 12.56 -14.35 -21.02
N LYS A 13 11.57 -15.17 -20.63
CA LYS A 13 10.38 -14.71 -19.93
C LYS A 13 10.86 -13.88 -18.75
N LYS A 14 10.65 -12.56 -18.80
CA LYS A 14 10.76 -11.71 -17.61
C LYS A 14 9.87 -12.38 -16.56
N LYS A 15 10.43 -12.79 -15.42
CA LYS A 15 9.62 -13.24 -14.28
C LYS A 15 8.59 -12.14 -14.03
N GLY A 16 7.31 -12.49 -14.20
CA GLY A 16 6.21 -11.59 -13.85
C GLY A 16 6.25 -11.29 -12.35
N ILE A 17 5.49 -10.29 -11.93
CA ILE A 17 5.28 -10.06 -10.49
C ILE A 17 4.61 -11.31 -9.91
N ASP A 18 5.19 -11.86 -8.84
CA ASP A 18 4.55 -12.92 -8.08
C ASP A 18 3.41 -12.30 -7.26
N ALA A 19 2.18 -12.58 -7.70
CA ALA A 19 0.98 -12.04 -7.07
C ALA A 19 0.80 -12.52 -5.63
N THR A 20 1.37 -13.67 -5.25
CA THR A 20 1.30 -14.19 -3.88
C THR A 20 2.28 -13.41 -2.99
N GLU A 21 3.52 -13.27 -3.44
CA GLU A 21 4.55 -12.51 -2.73
C GLU A 21 4.11 -11.06 -2.48
N TRP A 22 3.55 -10.40 -3.50
CA TRP A 22 3.00 -9.06 -3.38
C TRP A 22 1.87 -8.97 -2.35
N LYS A 23 0.92 -9.91 -2.37
CA LYS A 23 -0.21 -9.88 -1.44
C LYS A 23 0.26 -10.00 0.01
N ASP A 24 1.17 -10.91 0.29
CA ASP A 24 1.68 -11.12 1.64
C ASP A 24 2.50 -9.92 2.14
N GLU A 25 3.38 -9.38 1.29
CA GLU A 25 4.16 -8.19 1.60
C GLU A 25 3.27 -6.98 1.86
N SER A 26 2.35 -6.70 0.94
CA SER A 26 1.51 -5.51 0.99
C SER A 26 0.60 -5.52 2.22
N LEU A 27 0.08 -6.68 2.64
CA LEU A 27 -0.70 -6.84 3.87
C LEU A 27 0.13 -6.57 5.13
N LYS A 28 1.38 -7.02 5.18
CA LYS A 28 2.31 -6.73 6.28
C LYS A 28 2.60 -5.23 6.37
N ILE A 29 2.83 -4.58 5.23
CA ILE A 29 3.03 -3.12 5.18
C ILE A 29 1.77 -2.39 5.66
N THR A 30 0.58 -2.81 5.20
CA THR A 30 -0.71 -2.20 5.61
C THR A 30 -0.91 -2.28 7.12
N SER A 31 -0.65 -3.45 7.70
CA SER A 31 -0.74 -3.67 9.15
C SER A 31 0.15 -2.66 9.91
N ARG A 32 1.41 -2.54 9.51
CA ARG A 32 2.36 -1.58 10.09
C ARG A 32 1.94 -0.12 9.92
N ILE A 33 1.34 0.24 8.77
CA ILE A 33 0.79 1.60 8.56
C ILE A 33 -0.30 1.90 9.58
N CYS A 34 -1.21 0.95 9.79
CA CYS A 34 -2.29 1.15 10.76
C CYS A 34 -1.78 1.23 12.20
N GLU A 35 -0.79 0.42 12.55
CA GLU A 35 -0.10 0.54 13.85
C GLU A 35 0.57 1.91 14.02
N LYS A 36 1.23 2.44 12.97
CA LYS A 36 1.81 3.79 12.97
C LYS A 36 0.74 4.87 13.21
N TYR A 37 -0.39 4.80 12.52
CA TYR A 37 -1.47 5.77 12.75
C TYR A 37 -2.14 5.61 14.11
N ARG A 38 -2.28 4.37 14.60
CA ARG A 38 -2.84 4.09 15.92
C ARG A 38 -1.97 4.66 17.02
N SER A 39 -0.67 4.41 16.99
CA SER A 39 0.28 4.97 17.97
C SER A 39 0.31 6.50 17.93
N CYS A 40 0.21 7.10 16.74
CA CYS A 40 0.08 8.56 16.60
C CYS A 40 -1.25 9.10 17.13
N ALA A 41 -2.33 8.32 17.02
CA ALA A 41 -3.63 8.66 17.57
C ALA A 41 -3.60 8.57 19.10
N ASP A 42 -3.12 7.47 19.69
CA ASP A 42 -3.15 7.17 21.13
C ASP A 42 -2.60 8.33 22.01
N ALA A 43 -1.57 9.05 21.55
CA ALA A 43 -1.02 10.22 22.25
C ALA A 43 -1.99 11.41 22.38
N SER A 44 -3.05 11.45 21.57
CA SER A 44 -4.10 12.50 21.53
C SER A 44 -5.43 12.06 22.15
N TRP A 45 -5.47 10.90 22.80
CA TRP A 45 -6.69 10.34 23.38
C TRP A 45 -7.19 11.00 24.67
N PRO A 46 -6.34 11.66 25.49
CA PRO A 46 -6.84 12.46 26.58
C PRO A 46 -7.81 13.53 26.06
N GLY A 47 -9.09 13.45 26.43
CA GLY A 47 -10.15 14.37 25.99
C GLY A 47 -11.10 13.85 24.90
N VAL A 48 -10.85 12.69 24.29
CA VAL A 48 -11.77 12.08 23.31
C VAL A 48 -12.78 11.16 24.04
N PRO A 49 -14.10 11.22 23.73
CA PRO A 49 -15.09 10.30 24.28
C PRO A 49 -14.80 8.82 23.95
N ASP A 50 -15.07 7.92 24.89
CA ASP A 50 -14.70 6.49 24.80
C ASP A 50 -15.33 5.78 23.58
N LYS A 51 -16.54 6.16 23.18
CA LYS A 51 -17.19 5.63 21.97
C LYS A 51 -16.44 6.01 20.68
N LEU A 52 -15.93 7.24 20.58
CA LEU A 52 -15.20 7.73 19.40
C LEU A 52 -13.78 7.15 19.35
N LYS A 53 -13.19 7.01 20.52
CA LYS A 53 -11.96 6.25 20.75
C LYS A 53 -12.11 4.82 20.22
N GLU A 54 -13.06 4.04 20.76
CA GLU A 54 -13.27 2.64 20.38
C GLU A 54 -13.54 2.48 18.88
N PHE A 55 -14.35 3.38 18.30
CA PHE A 55 -14.58 3.42 16.85
C PHE A 55 -13.27 3.63 16.05
N THR A 56 -12.43 4.58 16.46
CA THR A 56 -11.14 4.85 15.81
C THR A 56 -10.17 3.68 15.97
N LYS A 57 -10.11 3.08 17.16
CA LYS A 57 -9.32 1.86 17.43
C LYS A 57 -9.76 0.69 16.56
N SER A 58 -11.06 0.51 16.38
CA SER A 58 -11.62 -0.54 15.52
C SER A 58 -11.21 -0.34 14.08
N ARG A 59 -11.26 0.90 13.55
CA ARG A 59 -10.83 1.19 12.17
C ARG A 59 -9.34 0.97 11.93
N LEU A 60 -8.52 1.22 12.94
CA LEU A 60 -7.06 1.04 12.88
C LEU A 60 -6.60 -0.32 13.41
N ASP A 61 -7.53 -1.23 13.69
CA ASP A 61 -7.21 -2.62 14.00
C ASP A 61 -6.62 -3.31 12.77
N GLU A 62 -5.62 -4.17 13.00
CA GLU A 62 -4.90 -4.86 11.92
C GLU A 62 -5.85 -5.61 10.98
N ALA A 63 -6.82 -6.36 11.54
CA ALA A 63 -7.72 -7.18 10.73
C ALA A 63 -8.60 -6.32 9.82
N ASN A 64 -9.11 -5.20 10.36
CA ASN A 64 -9.92 -4.26 9.60
C ASN A 64 -9.10 -3.53 8.54
N CYS A 65 -7.90 -3.07 8.88
CA CYS A 65 -7.01 -2.43 7.92
C CYS A 65 -6.63 -3.33 6.76
N GLN A 66 -6.25 -4.58 7.06
CA GLN A 66 -5.96 -5.55 6.03
C GLN A 66 -7.20 -5.89 5.20
N LYS A 67 -8.38 -6.01 5.82
CA LYS A 67 -9.65 -6.25 5.11
C LYS A 67 -9.96 -5.13 4.12
N GLU A 68 -9.87 -3.86 4.54
CA GLU A 68 -10.07 -2.72 3.65
C GLU A 68 -9.04 -2.70 2.52
N PHE A 69 -7.77 -2.98 2.83
CA PHE A 69 -6.73 -3.03 1.82
C PHE A 69 -6.90 -4.16 0.80
N ARG A 70 -7.40 -5.34 1.20
CA ARG A 70 -7.74 -6.44 0.27
C ARG A 70 -8.80 -6.01 -0.77
N ASN A 71 -9.61 -5.01 -0.44
CA ASN A 71 -10.61 -4.46 -1.35
C ASN A 71 -10.05 -3.38 -2.29
N SER A 72 -8.81 -2.95 -2.10
CA SER A 72 -8.18 -1.87 -2.85
C SER A 72 -7.70 -2.30 -4.24
N ASN A 73 -7.57 -1.33 -5.14
CA ASN A 73 -7.00 -1.54 -6.47
C ASN A 73 -5.55 -2.00 -6.38
N ALA A 74 -4.77 -1.44 -5.46
CA ALA A 74 -3.37 -1.83 -5.30
C ALA A 74 -3.17 -3.30 -4.90
N TYR A 75 -4.00 -3.82 -4.00
CA TYR A 75 -3.93 -5.24 -3.64
C TYR A 75 -4.25 -6.16 -4.83
N ARG A 76 -5.18 -5.71 -5.69
CA ARG A 76 -5.61 -6.44 -6.89
C ARG A 76 -4.73 -6.14 -8.12
N LEU A 77 -3.75 -5.23 -7.99
CA LEU A 77 -2.91 -4.71 -9.08
C LEU A 77 -3.74 -4.14 -10.24
N LEU A 78 -4.79 -3.38 -9.91
CA LEU A 78 -5.68 -2.69 -10.86
C LEU A 78 -5.40 -1.18 -10.90
N GLY A 79 -5.85 -0.51 -11.97
CA GLY A 79 -5.77 0.94 -12.08
C GLY A 79 -4.42 1.51 -12.55
N GLY A 80 -3.49 0.66 -13.02
CA GLY A 80 -2.19 1.10 -13.56
C GLY A 80 -1.23 -0.05 -13.88
N ASP A 81 0.00 0.30 -14.25
CA ASP A 81 1.08 -0.69 -14.39
C ASP A 81 1.40 -1.30 -13.02
N PRO A 82 1.38 -2.65 -12.86
CA PRO A 82 1.65 -3.30 -11.59
C PRO A 82 2.96 -2.88 -10.89
N LYS A 83 4.02 -2.56 -11.63
CA LYS A 83 5.26 -2.05 -11.03
C LYS A 83 5.07 -0.67 -10.44
N ILE A 84 4.36 0.22 -11.15
CA ILE A 84 4.06 1.56 -10.65
C ILE A 84 3.21 1.48 -9.39
N ILE A 85 2.22 0.58 -9.35
CA ILE A 85 1.38 0.35 -8.17
C ILE A 85 2.23 -0.07 -6.96
N ILE A 86 3.06 -1.09 -7.14
CA ILE A 86 3.90 -1.65 -6.08
C ILE A 86 4.91 -0.61 -5.59
N THR A 87 5.61 0.06 -6.51
CA THR A 87 6.61 1.08 -6.16
C THR A 87 5.97 2.26 -5.45
N SER A 88 4.86 2.80 -5.97
CA SER A 88 4.18 3.95 -5.35
C SER A 88 3.68 3.61 -3.95
N TYR A 89 3.16 2.39 -3.75
CA TYR A 89 2.75 1.92 -2.44
C TYR A 89 3.93 1.81 -1.47
N ARG A 90 5.02 1.15 -1.85
CA ARG A 90 6.22 1.00 -1.01
C ARG A 90 6.81 2.35 -0.64
N GLU A 91 7.03 3.22 -1.62
CA GLU A 91 7.62 4.54 -1.40
C GLU A 91 6.72 5.42 -0.52
N CYS A 92 5.40 5.44 -0.75
CA CYS A 92 4.48 6.15 0.13
C CYS A 92 4.54 5.61 1.57
N SER A 93 4.56 4.28 1.72
CA SER A 93 4.62 3.61 3.03
C SER A 93 5.89 3.98 3.80
N GLU A 94 7.05 3.98 3.13
CA GLU A 94 8.32 4.42 3.74
C GLU A 94 8.27 5.86 4.24
N LYS A 95 7.64 6.76 3.47
CA LYS A 95 7.44 8.15 3.92
C LYS A 95 6.49 8.25 5.10
N ILE A 96 5.43 7.45 5.16
CA ILE A 96 4.54 7.37 6.32
C ILE A 96 5.31 6.90 7.57
N PHE A 97 6.14 5.86 7.45
CA PHE A 97 6.91 5.35 8.58
C PHE A 97 7.92 6.37 9.11
N SER A 98 8.55 7.13 8.20
CA SER A 98 9.55 8.15 8.51
C SER A 98 8.96 9.45 9.07
N ALA A 99 7.66 9.72 8.84
CA ALA A 99 7.02 10.94 9.28
C ALA A 99 6.77 10.95 10.81
N SER A 100 6.87 12.13 11.42
CA SER A 100 6.44 12.33 12.81
C SER A 100 4.91 12.31 12.91
N CYS A 101 4.40 12.05 14.11
CA CYS A 101 2.96 12.06 14.33
C CYS A 101 2.35 13.45 14.10
N GLU A 102 3.06 14.54 14.42
CA GLU A 102 2.61 15.90 14.10
C GLU A 102 2.52 16.13 12.60
N ALA A 103 3.50 15.66 11.84
CA ALA A 103 3.50 15.80 10.38
C ALA A 103 2.35 15.01 9.75
N LEU A 104 2.13 13.77 10.21
CA LEU A 104 1.00 12.93 9.77
C LEU A 104 -0.34 13.59 10.09
N LYS A 105 -0.51 14.14 11.31
CA LYS A 105 -1.73 14.87 11.71
C LYS A 105 -1.97 16.13 10.88
N LYS A 106 -0.91 16.78 10.40
CA LYS A 106 -0.97 17.96 9.53
C LYS A 106 -1.16 17.62 8.05
N GLY A 107 -1.31 16.34 7.69
CA GLY A 107 -1.57 15.94 6.31
C GLY A 107 -0.35 15.91 5.40
N VAL A 108 0.86 15.72 5.94
CA VAL A 108 2.11 15.67 5.12
C VAL A 108 2.04 14.67 3.96
N ILE A 109 1.25 13.60 4.09
CA ILE A 109 1.02 12.60 3.05
C ILE A 109 0.45 13.18 1.75
N GLU A 110 -0.29 14.29 1.80
CA GLU A 110 -0.88 14.95 0.62
C GLU A 110 0.18 15.72 -0.19
N THR A 111 1.36 15.94 0.38
CA THR A 111 2.47 16.62 -0.29
C THR A 111 3.48 15.65 -0.88
N ILE A 112 3.36 14.35 -0.56
CA ILE A 112 4.29 13.31 -1.00
C ILE A 112 3.84 12.77 -2.36
N ALA A 113 4.70 12.93 -3.38
CA ALA A 113 4.40 12.52 -4.75
C ALA A 113 3.97 11.06 -4.87
N ALA A 114 4.70 10.12 -4.24
CA ALA A 114 4.36 8.70 -4.26
C ALA A 114 2.99 8.40 -3.63
N CYS A 115 2.61 9.12 -2.56
CA CYS A 115 1.31 8.95 -1.92
C CYS A 115 0.17 9.53 -2.78
N ASN A 116 0.41 10.65 -3.45
CA ASN A 116 -0.54 11.20 -4.41
C ASN A 116 -0.74 10.28 -5.61
N GLU A 117 0.34 9.68 -6.11
CA GLU A 117 0.23 8.70 -7.20
C GLU A 117 -0.52 7.45 -6.76
N PHE A 118 -0.20 6.93 -5.56
CA PHE A 118 -0.95 5.83 -4.97
C PHE A 118 -2.44 6.17 -4.80
N LYS A 119 -2.77 7.38 -4.37
CA LYS A 119 -4.17 7.84 -4.24
C LYS A 119 -4.90 7.81 -5.58
N LYS A 120 -4.26 8.23 -6.67
CA LYS A 120 -4.86 8.18 -8.03
C LYS A 120 -5.16 6.74 -8.44
N ILE A 121 -4.24 5.80 -8.20
CA ILE A 121 -4.43 4.37 -8.52
C ILE A 121 -5.72 3.82 -7.87
N GLN A 122 -6.03 4.26 -6.64
CA GLN A 122 -7.23 3.82 -5.93
C GLN A 122 -8.55 4.41 -6.47
N GLN A 123 -8.48 5.44 -7.31
CA GLN A 123 -9.64 6.14 -7.87
C GLN A 123 -9.97 5.71 -9.29
N VAL A 124 -9.13 4.88 -9.92
CA VAL A 124 -9.39 4.33 -11.26
C VAL A 124 -10.46 3.25 -11.14
N ASN A 125 -11.57 3.42 -11.86
CA ASN A 125 -12.68 2.46 -11.95
C ASN A 125 -12.40 1.34 -12.94
#